data_AF-A0A562DIA4-F1
#
_entry.id   AF-A0A562DIA4-F1
#
_cell.length_a   1.000
_cell.length_b   1.000
_cell.length_c   1.000
_cell.angle_alpha   90.00
_cell.angle_beta   90.00
_cell.angle_gamma   90.00
#
_symmetry.space_group_name_H-M   'P 1'
#
loop_
_entity.id
_entity.type
_entity.pdbx_description
1 polymer ?
#
loop_
_entity_poly.entity_id
_entity_poly.type
_entity_poly.pdbx_seq_one_letter_code
_entity_poly.pdbx_strand_id
1 'polypeptide(L)'
;MQDPARQAQRARLLALLADGDLDAALQAGLMDYPASPAAAEDAPLLAAQQRLRTAWAARERHRARAARLERIAAEREARRRAAAVPADAPASNPALPPAAAAALARARARAAAGRKP
;
A
#
# COMPACT_ATOMS: atom_id res chain seq x y z
N MET A 1 1.45 -25.67 -39.36
CA MET A 1 2.85 -26.18 -39.35
C MET A 1 3.51 -25.71 -38.08
N GLN A 2 3.79 -26.59 -37.13
CA GLN A 2 4.47 -26.22 -35.88
C GLN A 2 5.96 -26.00 -36.20
N ASP A 3 6.48 -24.83 -35.84
CA ASP A 3 7.89 -24.47 -36.03
C ASP A 3 8.80 -25.38 -35.18
N PRO A 4 9.76 -26.12 -35.78
CA PRO A 4 10.65 -27.00 -35.04
C PRO A 4 11.48 -26.27 -33.99
N ALA A 5 11.87 -25.01 -34.24
CA ALA A 5 12.61 -24.21 -33.26
C ALA A 5 11.75 -23.94 -32.01
N ARG A 6 10.46 -23.64 -32.22
CA ARG A 6 9.51 -23.44 -31.12
C ARG A 6 9.28 -24.72 -30.31
N GLN A 7 9.21 -25.87 -30.97
CA GLN A 7 9.07 -27.16 -30.29
C GLN A 7 10.31 -27.48 -29.44
N ALA A 8 11.51 -27.27 -29.98
CA ALA A 8 12.76 -27.47 -29.24
C ALA A 8 12.84 -26.53 -28.03
N GLN A 9 12.46 -25.27 -28.20
CA GLN A 9 12.42 -24.28 -27.12
C GLN A 9 11.44 -24.69 -26.02
N ARG A 10 10.24 -25.14 -26.40
CA ARG A 10 9.22 -25.64 -25.47
C ARG A 10 9.72 -26.84 -24.67
N ALA A 11 10.34 -27.81 -25.34
CA ALA A 11 10.90 -29.00 -24.69
C ALA A 11 12.00 -28.63 -23.68
N ARG A 12 12.88 -27.70 -24.07
CA ARG A 12 13.92 -27.16 -23.18
C ARG A 12 13.33 -26.51 -21.94
N LEU A 13 12.33 -25.64 -22.09
CA LEU A 13 11.70 -24.98 -20.95
C LEU A 13 11.01 -25.97 -20.00
N LEU A 14 10.34 -26.98 -20.54
CA LEU A 14 9.72 -28.03 -19.73
C LEU A 14 10.73 -28.86 -18.95
N ALA A 15 11.88 -29.20 -19.56
CA ALA A 15 12.94 -29.93 -18.89
C ALA A 15 13.49 -29.12 -17.69
N LEU A 16 13.79 -27.83 -17.91
CA LEU A 16 14.28 -26.95 -16.84
C LEU A 16 13.27 -26.80 -15.69
N LEU A 17 11.97 -26.71 -16.00
CA LEU A 17 10.94 -26.68 -14.98
C LEU A 17 10.79 -28.00 -14.23
N ALA A 18 10.95 -29.14 -14.90
CA ALA A 18 10.91 -30.46 -14.29
C ALA A 18 12.09 -30.66 -13.33
N ASP A 19 13.27 -30.15 -13.68
CA ASP A 19 14.47 -30.14 -12.84
C ASP A 19 14.39 -29.11 -11.69
N GLY A 20 13.35 -28.27 -11.68
CA GLY A 20 13.17 -27.21 -10.68
C GLY A 20 14.09 -26.01 -10.88
N ASP A 21 14.85 -25.96 -11.98
CA ASP A 21 15.76 -24.87 -12.31
C ASP A 21 15.00 -23.68 -12.94
N LEU A 22 14.31 -22.95 -12.06
CA LEU A 22 13.50 -21.80 -12.45
C LEU A 22 14.37 -20.66 -13.00
N ASP A 23 15.59 -20.51 -12.50
CA ASP A 23 16.50 -19.45 -12.94
C ASP A 23 16.99 -19.73 -14.36
N ALA A 24 17.41 -20.96 -14.67
CA ALA A 24 17.75 -21.33 -16.03
C ALA A 24 16.54 -21.23 -16.98
N ALA A 25 15.34 -21.60 -16.52
CA ALA A 25 14.11 -21.43 -17.30
C ALA A 25 13.84 -19.95 -17.62
N LEU A 26 14.04 -19.04 -16.65
CA LEU A 26 13.95 -17.60 -16.87
C LEU A 26 14.99 -17.10 -17.88
N GLN A 27 16.26 -17.52 -17.75
CA GLN A 27 17.32 -17.18 -18.72
C GLN A 27 17.04 -17.72 -20.12
N ALA A 28 16.37 -18.87 -20.21
CA ALA A 28 15.92 -19.43 -21.47
C ALA A 28 14.69 -18.70 -22.06
N GLY A 29 14.15 -17.66 -21.41
CA GLY A 29 13.02 -16.88 -21.94
C GLY A 29 11.65 -17.43 -21.56
N LEU A 30 11.51 -18.09 -20.40
CA LEU A 30 10.22 -18.62 -19.91
C LEU A 30 9.09 -17.57 -19.95
N MET A 31 9.37 -16.32 -19.64
CA MET A 31 8.36 -15.25 -19.58
C MET A 31 7.94 -14.74 -20.96
N ASP A 32 8.80 -14.88 -21.96
CA ASP A 32 8.55 -14.44 -23.34
C ASP A 32 7.94 -15.56 -24.19
N TYR A 33 8.02 -16.81 -23.73
CA TYR A 33 7.45 -17.95 -24.42
C TYR A 33 5.90 -17.85 -24.47
N PRO A 34 5.27 -17.84 -25.66
CA PRO A 34 3.83 -17.71 -25.83
C PRO A 34 3.11 -19.05 -25.57
N ALA A 35 3.06 -19.45 -24.30
CA ALA A 35 2.34 -20.62 -23.84
C ALA A 35 0.83 -20.44 -24.05
N SER A 36 0.15 -21.48 -24.56
CA SER A 36 -1.28 -21.43 -24.84
C SER A 36 -2.07 -22.30 -23.87
N PRO A 37 -3.17 -21.81 -23.27
CA PRO A 37 -4.05 -22.63 -22.45
C PRO A 37 -4.79 -23.71 -23.25
N ALA A 38 -4.85 -23.57 -24.58
CA ALA A 38 -5.42 -24.58 -25.46
C ALA A 38 -4.49 -25.79 -25.67
N ALA A 39 -3.20 -25.64 -25.37
CA ALA A 39 -2.21 -26.71 -25.44
C ALA A 39 -2.02 -27.29 -24.02
N ALA A 40 -2.55 -28.48 -23.77
CA ALA A 40 -2.45 -29.13 -22.45
C ALA A 40 -0.98 -29.30 -22.01
N GLU A 41 -0.11 -29.51 -22.99
CA GLU A 41 1.30 -29.67 -22.80
C GLU A 41 2.00 -28.37 -22.33
N ASP A 42 1.39 -27.19 -22.52
CA ASP A 42 1.89 -25.90 -22.03
C ASP A 42 1.45 -25.59 -20.58
N ALA A 43 0.62 -26.43 -19.95
CA ALA A 43 0.10 -26.20 -18.61
C ALA A 43 1.19 -25.91 -17.54
N PRO A 44 2.34 -26.63 -17.51
CA PRO A 44 3.41 -26.32 -16.55
C PRO A 44 4.04 -24.94 -16.78
N LEU A 45 4.20 -24.54 -18.04
CA LEU A 45 4.75 -23.23 -18.42
C LEU A 45 3.80 -22.11 -17.96
N LEU A 46 2.50 -22.26 -18.22
CA LEU A 46 1.48 -21.31 -17.77
C LEU A 46 1.45 -21.18 -16.25
N ALA A 47 1.50 -22.30 -15.53
CA ALA A 47 1.53 -22.30 -14.07
C ALA A 47 2.76 -21.56 -13.53
N ALA A 48 3.95 -21.83 -14.09
CA ALA A 48 5.19 -21.17 -13.70
C ALA A 48 5.15 -19.66 -13.98
N GLN A 49 4.76 -19.27 -15.20
CA GLN A 49 4.61 -17.86 -15.57
C GLN A 49 3.59 -17.13 -14.68
N GLN A 50 2.46 -17.77 -14.37
CA GLN A 50 1.44 -17.16 -13.51
C GLN A 50 1.96 -16.96 -12.08
N ARG A 51 2.63 -17.97 -11.51
CA ARG A 51 3.25 -17.86 -10.18
C ARG A 51 4.25 -16.72 -10.12
N LEU A 52 5.08 -16.56 -11.16
CA LEU A 52 6.05 -15.46 -11.26
C LEU A 52 5.36 -14.09 -11.32
N ARG A 53 4.37 -13.91 -12.19
CA ARG A 53 3.60 -12.66 -12.28
C ARG A 53 2.94 -12.31 -10.94
N THR A 54 2.34 -13.28 -10.27
CA THR A 54 1.73 -13.07 -8.95
C THR A 54 2.78 -12.67 -7.91
N ALA A 55 3.94 -13.32 -7.91
CA ALA A 55 5.03 -12.98 -7.00
C ALA A 55 5.56 -11.55 -7.24
N TRP A 56 5.76 -11.14 -8.50
CA TRP A 56 6.18 -9.79 -8.85
C TRP A 56 5.14 -8.74 -8.47
N ALA A 57 3.86 -8.99 -8.76
CA ALA A 57 2.78 -8.10 -8.35
C ALA A 57 2.72 -7.95 -6.81
N ALA A 58 2.96 -9.03 -6.06
CA ALA A 58 3.04 -8.97 -4.60
C ALA A 58 4.21 -8.12 -4.11
N ARG A 59 5.40 -8.29 -4.70
CA ARG A 59 6.57 -7.47 -4.41
C ARG A 59 6.31 -5.99 -4.69
N GLU A 60 5.65 -5.69 -5.80
CA GLU A 60 5.32 -4.32 -6.18
C GLU A 60 4.33 -3.68 -5.20
N ARG A 61 3.26 -4.39 -4.80
CA ARG A 61 2.34 -3.90 -3.76
C ARG A 61 3.05 -3.62 -2.43
N HIS A 62 3.99 -4.48 -2.05
CA HIS A 62 4.78 -4.27 -0.85
C HIS A 62 5.62 -2.99 -0.95
N ARG A 63 6.33 -2.78 -2.06
CA ARG A 63 7.12 -1.56 -2.31
C ARG A 63 6.26 -0.30 -2.30
N ALA A 64 5.10 -0.33 -2.97
CA ALA A 64 4.17 0.79 -2.98
C ALA A 64 3.65 1.13 -1.56
N ARG A 65 3.34 0.11 -0.76
CA ARG A 65 2.93 0.30 0.65
C ARG A 65 4.06 0.90 1.47
N ALA A 66 5.29 0.41 1.33
CA ALA A 66 6.46 0.93 2.04
C ALA A 66 6.67 2.42 1.74
N ALA A 67 6.70 2.79 0.45
CA ALA A 67 6.84 4.18 0.03
C ALA A 67 5.72 5.09 0.58
N ARG A 68 4.48 4.60 0.64
CA ARG A 68 3.37 5.34 1.27
C ARG A 68 3.61 5.56 2.76
N LEU A 69 4.05 4.54 3.48
CA LEU A 69 4.30 4.64 4.92
C LEU A 69 5.47 5.59 5.22
N GLU A 70 6.53 5.55 4.43
CA GLU A 70 7.66 6.47 4.53
C GLU A 70 7.20 7.93 4.35
N ARG A 71 6.34 8.21 3.37
CA ARG A 71 5.75 9.55 3.18
C ARG A 71 4.96 10.02 4.39
N ILE A 72 4.09 9.17 4.93
CA ILE A 72 3.29 9.50 6.12
C ILE A 72 4.19 9.73 7.34
N ALA A 73 5.23 8.93 7.51
CA ALA A 73 6.19 9.10 8.60
C ALA A 73 6.94 10.44 8.49
N ALA A 74 7.42 10.78 7.29
CA ALA A 74 8.08 12.05 7.02
C ALA A 74 7.16 13.25 7.28
N GLU A 75 5.90 13.18 6.85
CA GLU A 75 4.91 14.24 7.11
C GLU A 75 4.65 14.41 8.61
N ARG A 76 4.46 13.32 9.35
CA ARG A 76 4.27 13.36 10.80
C ARG A 76 5.47 13.95 11.51
N GLU A 77 6.68 13.61 11.09
CA GLU A 77 7.90 14.17 11.64
C GLU A 77 8.04 15.67 11.32
N ALA A 78 7.68 16.11 10.10
CA ALA A 78 7.64 17.53 9.76
C ALA A 78 6.63 18.30 10.64
N ARG A 79 5.43 17.74 10.86
CA ARG A 79 4.42 18.34 11.75
C ARG A 79 4.91 18.42 13.20
N ARG A 80 5.58 17.38 13.72
CA ARG A 80 6.19 17.40 15.06
C ARG A 80 7.23 18.51 15.18
N ARG A 81 8.13 18.64 14.20
CA ARG A 81 9.15 19.69 14.19
C ARG A 81 8.54 21.09 14.11
N ALA A 82 7.50 21.29 13.30
CA ALA A 82 6.78 22.55 13.21
C ALA A 82 6.07 22.93 14.53
N ALA A 83 5.47 21.96 15.23
CA ALA A 83 4.80 22.19 16.51
C ALA A 83 5.78 22.41 17.67
N ALA A 84 7.03 21.95 17.56
CA ALA A 84 8.08 22.15 18.55
C ALA A 84 8.73 23.55 18.48
N VAL A 85 8.35 24.40 17.52
CA VAL A 85 8.79 25.80 17.48
C VAL A 85 8.22 26.54 18.70
N PRO A 86 9.04 27.22 19.53
CA PRO A 86 8.61 27.77 20.81
C PRO A 86 7.48 28.80 20.65
N ALA A 87 6.49 28.71 21.54
CA ALA A 87 5.30 29.55 21.61
C ALA A 87 5.59 30.96 22.15
N ASP A 88 6.49 31.72 21.52
CA ASP A 88 6.63 33.16 21.76
C ASP A 88 5.52 33.98 21.06
N ALA A 89 4.56 33.32 20.42
CA ALA A 89 3.35 33.96 19.94
C ALA A 89 2.39 34.20 21.12
N PRO A 90 2.04 35.47 21.45
CA PRO A 90 1.09 35.74 22.53
C PRO A 90 -0.23 35.09 22.19
N ALA A 91 -0.70 34.21 23.08
CA ALA A 91 -2.01 33.59 22.97
C ALA A 91 -3.09 34.69 23.02
N SER A 92 -3.58 35.11 21.84
CA SER A 92 -4.74 35.98 21.76
C SER A 92 -5.97 35.14 22.11
N ASN A 93 -6.28 35.01 23.40
CA ASN A 93 -7.57 34.48 23.81
C ASN A 93 -8.63 35.48 23.35
N PRO A 94 -9.48 35.17 22.35
CA PRO A 94 -10.53 36.08 21.96
C PRO A 94 -11.47 36.24 23.16
N ALA A 95 -11.68 37.48 23.59
CA ALA A 95 -12.59 37.78 24.69
C ALA A 95 -13.98 37.20 24.37
N LEU A 96 -14.58 36.51 25.34
CA LEU A 96 -15.89 35.91 25.17
C LEU A 96 -16.92 37.01 24.83
N PRO A 97 -17.74 36.86 23.77
CA PRO A 97 -18.74 37.85 23.43
C PRO A 97 -19.74 38.03 24.60
N PRO A 98 -20.15 39.28 24.89
CA PRO A 98 -20.91 39.63 26.09
C PRO A 98 -22.24 38.89 26.21
N ALA A 99 -22.87 38.55 25.07
CA ALA A 99 -24.10 37.76 25.03
C ALA A 99 -23.92 36.34 25.61
N ALA A 100 -22.77 35.70 25.34
CA ALA A 100 -22.46 34.37 25.86
C ALA A 100 -22.14 34.42 27.37
N ALA A 101 -21.44 35.46 27.83
CA ALA A 101 -21.22 35.72 29.25
C ALA A 101 -22.56 35.90 30.01
N ALA A 102 -23.49 36.68 29.43
CA ALA A 102 -24.82 36.88 30.01
C ALA A 102 -25.68 35.60 30.03
N ALA A 103 -25.54 34.73 29.02
CA ALA A 103 -26.20 33.42 29.01
C ALA A 103 -25.67 32.51 30.12
N LEU A 104 -24.34 32.45 30.31
CA LEU A 104 -23.70 31.68 31.39
C LEU A 104 -24.09 32.21 32.77
N ALA A 105 -24.14 33.54 32.97
CA ALA A 105 -24.57 34.14 34.22
C ALA A 105 -26.02 33.75 34.59
N ARG A 106 -26.93 33.77 33.59
CA ARG A 106 -28.33 33.35 33.78
C ARG A 106 -28.43 31.85 34.07
N ALA A 107 -27.66 31.01 33.37
CA ALA A 107 -27.62 29.58 33.63
C ALA A 107 -27.10 29.27 35.04
N ARG A 108 -26.05 29.96 35.49
CA ARG A 108 -25.51 29.84 36.86
C ARG A 108 -26.52 30.28 37.91
N ALA A 109 -27.25 31.38 37.68
CA ALA A 109 -28.30 31.84 38.58
C ALA A 109 -29.46 30.83 38.67
N ARG A 110 -29.87 30.22 37.54
CA ARG A 110 -30.89 29.15 37.54
C ARG A 110 -30.42 27.90 38.27
N ALA A 111 -29.16 27.50 38.10
CA ALA A 111 -28.57 26.35 38.80
C ALA A 111 -28.47 26.59 40.31
N ALA A 112 -28.15 27.81 40.73
CA ALA A 112 -28.12 28.18 42.15
C ALA A 112 -29.54 28.25 42.75
N ALA A 113 -30.54 28.73 42.00
CA ALA A 113 -31.93 28.83 42.46
C ALA A 113 -32.68 27.48 42.45
N GLY A 114 -32.34 26.57 41.53
CA GLY A 114 -32.91 25.23 41.46
C GLY A 114 -32.34 24.24 42.48
N ARG A 115 -31.26 24.61 43.18
CA ARG A 115 -30.68 23.82 44.27
C ARG A 115 -31.32 24.23 45.60
N LYS A 116 -32.55 23.79 45.83
CA LYS A 116 -33.15 23.78 47.18
C LYS A 116 -32.60 22.55 47.94
N PRO A 117 -32.25 22.66 49.23
CA PRO A 117 -31.88 21.48 50.03
C PRO A 117 -33.03 20.47 50.11
#